data_AF-X0XWY4-F1
#
_entry.id   AF-X0XWY4-F1
#
_cell.length_a   1.000
_cell.length_b   1.000
_cell.length_c   1.000
_cell.angle_alpha   90.00
_cell.angle_beta   90.00
_cell.angle_gamma   90.00
#
_symmetry.space_group_name_H-M   'P 1'
#
loop_
_entity.id
_entity.type
_entity.pdbx_description
1 polymer ?
#
loop_
_entity_poly.entity_id
_entity_poly.type
_entity_poly.pdbx_seq_one_letter_code
_entity_poly.pdbx_strand_id
1 'polypeptide(L)'
;MHDENQYIRLVKDILSHGEMVVGRNGNAKTVIGSAMHFSLDGGTLPLLTTKKVAWKTCLRELLWFVNGDTSNDKLLENNVKIWEGNASREFLDSRGLENLRENDLGPVYGHQWRHFNAPYGTCDDSYDGKGIDQLQYIIDQLKNEESRYSRRLLMSAWNPCQLDEMALPPCHVLAHFNVLGADKLSCNLYQRSGDVGLGVPFNIASYSFLTHLIANHCGLKAHEFIYHLGNCHIYDDHLDVLKEQVGQGRIQA
;
A
#
# COMPACT_ATOMS: atom_id res chain seq x y z
N MET A 1 7.39 -21.46 11.82
CA MET A 1 6.24 -21.50 10.89
C MET A 1 6.51 -20.42 9.84
N HIS A 2 6.36 -20.69 8.55
CA HIS A 2 6.75 -19.72 7.51
C HIS A 2 5.71 -18.59 7.38
N ASP A 3 6.17 -17.34 7.26
CA ASP A 3 5.31 -16.15 7.35
C ASP A 3 4.20 -16.14 6.28
N GLU A 4 4.50 -16.60 5.07
CA GLU A 4 3.54 -16.76 3.96
C GLU A 4 2.30 -17.61 4.32
N ASN A 5 2.41 -18.53 5.29
CA ASN A 5 1.25 -19.32 5.72
C ASN A 5 0.13 -18.45 6.30
N GLN A 6 0.42 -17.22 6.75
CA GLN A 6 -0.59 -16.28 7.22
C GLN A 6 -1.45 -15.78 6.06
N TYR A 7 -0.85 -15.43 4.93
CA TYR A 7 -1.58 -15.09 3.71
C TYR A 7 -2.41 -16.28 3.22
N ILE A 8 -1.83 -17.48 3.17
CA ILE A 8 -2.56 -18.69 2.74
C ILE A 8 -3.74 -19.00 3.68
N ARG A 9 -3.61 -18.74 4.98
CA ARG A 9 -4.73 -18.87 5.92
C ARG A 9 -5.83 -17.87 5.64
N LEU A 10 -5.49 -16.60 5.35
CA LEU A 10 -6.48 -15.60 4.98
C LEU A 10 -7.24 -16.00 3.70
N VAL A 11 -6.55 -16.51 2.68
CA VAL A 11 -7.21 -17.02 1.47
C VAL A 11 -8.17 -18.15 1.81
N LYS A 12 -7.75 -19.13 2.62
CA LYS A 12 -8.60 -20.25 3.05
C LYS A 12 -9.80 -19.78 3.87
N ASP A 13 -9.61 -18.82 4.76
CA ASP A 13 -10.67 -18.23 5.59
C ASP A 13 -11.76 -17.59 4.71
N ILE A 14 -11.37 -16.77 3.73
CA ILE A 14 -12.33 -16.17 2.78
C ILE A 14 -13.04 -17.24 1.96
N LEU A 15 -12.30 -18.23 1.44
CA LEU A 15 -12.89 -19.30 0.63
C LEU A 15 -13.87 -20.17 1.42
N SER A 16 -13.63 -20.42 2.70
CA SER A 16 -14.47 -21.27 3.55
C SER A 16 -15.62 -20.52 4.23
N HIS A 17 -15.38 -19.30 4.68
CA HIS A 17 -16.26 -18.58 5.60
C HIS A 17 -16.74 -17.21 5.08
N GLY A 18 -16.17 -16.71 3.98
CA GLY A 18 -16.56 -15.42 3.44
C GLY A 18 -17.99 -15.40 2.90
N GLU A 19 -18.64 -14.26 3.03
CA GLU A 19 -19.96 -14.00 2.47
C GLU A 19 -19.84 -13.38 1.08
N MET A 20 -20.79 -13.66 0.19
CA MET A 20 -20.82 -13.02 -1.11
C MET A 20 -21.41 -11.62 -1.02
N VAL A 21 -20.60 -10.62 -1.33
CA VAL A 21 -21.01 -9.21 -1.34
C VAL A 21 -21.02 -8.69 -2.78
N VAL A 22 -22.13 -8.08 -3.19
CA VAL A 22 -22.25 -7.39 -4.49
C VAL A 22 -21.71 -5.97 -4.32
N GLY A 23 -20.60 -5.67 -4.96
CA GLY A 23 -19.94 -4.36 -4.91
C GLY A 23 -20.03 -3.59 -6.22
N ARG A 24 -19.64 -2.30 -6.18
CA ARG A 24 -19.58 -1.42 -7.36
C ARG A 24 -18.70 -2.01 -8.49
N ASN A 25 -17.63 -2.71 -8.12
CA ASN A 25 -16.62 -3.21 -9.05
C ASN A 25 -16.77 -4.73 -9.31
N GLY A 26 -17.90 -5.34 -8.96
CA GLY A 26 -18.13 -6.78 -9.08
C GLY A 26 -18.44 -7.45 -7.74
N ASN A 27 -18.67 -8.77 -7.79
CA ASN A 27 -18.97 -9.55 -6.60
C ASN A 27 -17.66 -10.02 -5.95
N ALA A 28 -17.57 -9.92 -4.62
CA ALA A 28 -16.38 -10.37 -3.91
C ALA A 28 -16.72 -11.13 -2.62
N LYS A 29 -16.09 -12.30 -2.46
CA LYS A 29 -16.25 -13.13 -1.26
C LYS A 29 -15.44 -12.50 -0.15
N THR A 30 -16.08 -12.17 0.95
CA THR A 30 -15.56 -11.18 1.90
C THR A 30 -15.60 -11.69 3.34
N VAL A 31 -14.53 -11.42 4.09
CA VAL A 31 -14.49 -11.50 5.56
C VAL A 31 -14.04 -10.14 6.11
N ILE A 32 -14.35 -9.86 7.38
CA ILE A 32 -13.98 -8.61 8.04
C ILE A 32 -12.87 -8.85 9.07
N GLY A 33 -11.79 -8.10 8.93
CA GLY A 33 -10.65 -8.12 9.83
C GLY A 33 -9.64 -9.21 9.46
N SER A 34 -8.38 -8.83 9.36
CA SER A 34 -7.25 -9.77 9.39
C SER A 34 -5.99 -9.07 9.89
N ALA A 35 -5.09 -9.84 10.48
CA ALA A 35 -3.77 -9.37 10.88
C ALA A 35 -2.71 -10.41 10.45
N MET A 36 -1.63 -9.93 9.85
CA MET A 36 -0.49 -10.75 9.43
C MET A 36 0.81 -10.09 9.88
N HIS A 37 1.80 -10.89 10.27
CA HIS A 37 3.10 -10.45 10.78
C HIS A 37 4.23 -11.03 9.94
N PHE A 38 5.11 -10.19 9.39
CA PHE A 38 6.20 -10.62 8.52
C PHE A 38 7.53 -10.17 9.08
N SER A 39 8.49 -11.07 9.22
CA SER A 39 9.85 -10.72 9.61
C SER A 39 10.58 -10.02 8.47
N LEU A 40 11.30 -8.95 8.82
CA LEU A 40 12.23 -8.23 7.93
C LEU A 40 13.69 -8.38 8.39
N ASP A 41 13.92 -9.14 9.47
CA ASP A 41 15.24 -9.35 10.04
C ASP A 41 16.22 -9.93 9.00
N GLY A 42 17.49 -9.51 9.09
CA GLY A 42 18.54 -9.99 8.21
C GLY A 42 18.37 -9.60 6.73
N GLY A 43 17.57 -8.56 6.43
CA GLY A 43 17.30 -8.14 5.05
C GLY A 43 16.21 -8.96 4.36
N THR A 44 15.43 -9.75 5.12
CA THR A 44 14.35 -10.57 4.59
C THR A 44 13.26 -9.70 3.96
N LEU A 45 12.77 -10.12 2.79
CA LEU A 45 11.63 -9.51 2.11
C LEU A 45 10.52 -10.56 1.95
N PRO A 46 9.32 -10.33 2.49
CA PRO A 46 8.19 -11.27 2.42
C PRO A 46 7.52 -11.23 1.04
N LEU A 47 8.25 -11.65 0.00
CA LEU A 47 7.68 -11.91 -1.32
C LEU A 47 7.02 -13.29 -1.31
N LEU A 48 5.75 -13.37 -1.72
CA LEU A 48 5.06 -14.66 -1.78
C LEU A 48 5.76 -15.61 -2.75
N THR A 49 5.85 -16.89 -2.40
CA THR A 49 6.46 -17.95 -3.21
C THR A 49 5.42 -18.83 -3.91
N THR A 50 4.18 -18.84 -3.40
CA THR A 50 3.04 -19.54 -4.01
C THR A 50 2.48 -18.82 -5.25
N LYS A 51 2.90 -17.58 -5.51
CA LYS A 51 2.56 -16.80 -6.71
C LYS A 51 3.68 -15.80 -7.00
N LYS A 52 4.05 -15.65 -8.28
CA LYS A 52 5.05 -14.67 -8.70
C LYS A 52 4.53 -13.24 -8.50
N VAL A 53 5.17 -12.49 -7.61
CA VAL A 53 4.88 -11.06 -7.38
C VAL A 53 5.69 -10.18 -8.34
N ALA A 54 5.03 -9.21 -8.97
CA ALA A 54 5.67 -8.20 -9.82
C ALA A 54 6.45 -7.15 -9.00
N TRP A 55 7.46 -7.59 -8.24
CA TRP A 55 8.13 -6.76 -7.24
C TRP A 55 8.80 -5.50 -7.82
N LYS A 56 9.27 -5.54 -9.09
CA LYS A 56 9.85 -4.34 -9.75
C LYS A 56 8.81 -3.24 -9.95
N THR A 57 7.61 -3.63 -10.37
CA THR A 57 6.46 -2.73 -10.50
C THR A 57 6.10 -2.14 -9.14
N CYS A 58 6.12 -2.98 -8.11
CA CYS A 58 5.88 -2.58 -6.72
C CYS A 58 6.89 -1.55 -6.22
N LEU A 59 8.18 -1.79 -6.42
CA LEU A 59 9.20 -0.83 -6.01
C LEU A 59 9.09 0.50 -6.77
N ARG A 60 8.78 0.46 -8.07
CA ARG A 60 8.61 1.69 -8.89
C ARG A 60 7.41 2.52 -8.44
N GLU A 61 6.28 1.88 -8.15
CA GLU A 61 5.11 2.56 -7.59
C GLU A 61 5.43 3.16 -6.22
N LEU A 62 6.14 2.41 -5.35
CA LEU A 62 6.54 2.94 -4.05
C LEU A 62 7.40 4.20 -4.18
N LEU A 63 8.37 4.20 -5.09
CA LEU A 63 9.22 5.38 -5.32
C LEU A 63 8.42 6.56 -5.87
N TRP A 64 7.42 6.30 -6.71
CA TRP A 64 6.47 7.30 -7.17
C TRP A 64 5.67 7.91 -6.00
N PHE A 65 5.16 7.08 -5.06
CA PHE A 65 4.54 7.59 -3.83
C PHE A 65 5.51 8.40 -2.97
N VAL A 66 6.74 7.91 -2.78
CA VAL A 66 7.77 8.62 -2.00
C VAL A 66 8.09 9.97 -2.61
N ASN A 67 8.10 10.11 -3.93
CA ASN A 67 8.33 11.38 -4.62
C ASN A 67 7.16 12.37 -4.50
N GLY A 68 6.00 11.94 -3.99
CA GLY A 68 4.81 12.80 -3.95
C GLY A 68 4.08 12.90 -5.29
N ASP A 69 4.45 12.08 -6.28
CA ASP A 69 3.89 12.14 -7.63
C ASP A 69 2.42 11.67 -7.66
N THR A 70 1.66 12.27 -8.57
CA THR A 70 0.23 11.95 -8.83
C THR A 70 -0.09 11.74 -10.31
N SER A 71 0.91 11.90 -11.19
CA SER A 71 0.79 11.64 -12.63
C SER A 71 1.04 10.18 -12.98
N ASN A 72 0.06 9.52 -13.60
CA ASN A 72 0.21 8.16 -14.14
C ASN A 72 1.18 8.11 -15.33
N ASP A 73 1.43 9.22 -16.04
CA ASP A 73 2.40 9.25 -17.15
C ASP A 73 3.80 8.81 -16.69
N LYS A 74 4.23 9.27 -15.51
CA LYS A 74 5.53 8.91 -14.90
C LYS A 74 5.63 7.41 -14.59
N LEU A 75 4.50 6.77 -14.26
CA LEU A 75 4.45 5.31 -14.05
C LEU A 75 4.55 4.57 -15.39
N LEU A 76 3.86 5.06 -16.41
CA LEU A 76 3.89 4.49 -17.76
C LEU A 76 5.29 4.56 -18.39
N GLU A 77 5.98 5.70 -18.24
CA GLU A 77 7.39 5.87 -18.63
C GLU A 77 8.31 4.82 -17.97
N ASN A 78 7.95 4.37 -16.77
CA ASN A 78 8.64 3.32 -16.03
C ASN A 78 8.04 1.93 -16.23
N ASN A 79 7.21 1.73 -17.27
CA ASN A 79 6.53 0.47 -17.60
C ASN A 79 5.71 -0.11 -16.43
N VAL A 80 5.06 0.77 -15.66
CA VAL A 80 4.11 0.44 -14.60
C VAL A 80 2.70 0.82 -15.07
N LYS A 81 1.82 -0.18 -15.18
CA LYS A 81 0.50 -0.07 -15.81
C LYS A 81 -0.68 -0.26 -14.87
N ILE A 82 -0.41 -0.46 -13.57
CA ILE A 82 -1.42 -0.83 -12.57
C ILE A 82 -2.45 0.27 -12.31
N TRP A 83 -2.17 1.51 -12.72
CA TRP A 83 -3.06 2.67 -12.56
C TRP A 83 -3.80 3.06 -13.85
N GLU A 84 -3.52 2.43 -15.01
CA GLU A 84 -4.12 2.78 -16.31
C GLU A 84 -5.65 2.83 -16.26
N GLY A 85 -6.28 1.82 -15.66
CA GLY A 85 -7.74 1.75 -15.57
C GLY A 85 -8.37 2.85 -14.74
N ASN A 86 -7.68 3.33 -13.69
CA ASN A 86 -8.17 4.40 -12.82
C ASN A 86 -7.78 5.81 -13.29
N ALA A 87 -6.90 5.88 -14.28
CA ALA A 87 -6.34 7.11 -14.83
C ALA A 87 -6.99 7.53 -16.16
N SER A 88 -7.82 6.66 -16.76
CA SER A 88 -8.47 6.91 -18.04
C SER A 88 -9.47 8.05 -17.96
N ARG A 89 -9.67 8.76 -19.08
CA ARG A 89 -10.67 9.83 -19.17
C ARG A 89 -12.07 9.35 -18.74
N GLU A 90 -12.49 8.19 -19.23
CA GLU A 90 -13.79 7.58 -18.88
C GLU A 90 -13.95 7.35 -17.37
N PHE A 91 -12.92 6.82 -16.71
CA PHE A 91 -12.99 6.55 -15.28
C PHE A 91 -13.02 7.84 -14.46
N LEU A 92 -12.20 8.83 -14.81
CA LEU A 92 -12.19 10.14 -14.15
C LEU A 92 -13.54 10.86 -14.31
N ASP A 93 -14.14 10.84 -15.49
CA ASP A 93 -15.47 11.41 -15.74
C ASP A 93 -16.56 10.68 -14.92
N SER A 94 -16.47 9.35 -14.81
CA SER A 94 -17.38 8.57 -13.95
C SER A 94 -17.28 8.93 -12.46
N ARG A 95 -16.19 9.58 -12.06
CA ARG A 95 -15.94 10.10 -10.71
C ARG A 95 -16.30 11.57 -10.54
N GLY A 96 -16.72 12.27 -11.61
CA GLY A 96 -16.96 13.72 -11.60
C GLY A 96 -15.66 14.53 -11.49
N LEU A 97 -14.57 14.02 -12.07
CA LEU A 97 -13.24 14.63 -12.08
C LEU A 97 -12.90 15.20 -13.46
N GLU A 98 -13.86 15.90 -14.09
CA GLU A 98 -13.69 16.47 -15.45
C GLU A 98 -12.64 17.58 -15.48
N ASN A 99 -12.32 18.15 -14.32
CA ASN A 99 -11.27 19.17 -14.15
C ASN A 99 -9.85 18.59 -14.19
N LEU A 100 -9.67 17.30 -13.92
CA LEU A 100 -8.38 16.63 -14.02
C LEU A 100 -8.13 16.23 -15.47
N ARG A 101 -6.88 16.29 -15.95
CA ARG A 101 -6.53 15.72 -17.27
C ARG A 101 -6.47 14.19 -17.20
N GLU A 102 -6.54 13.52 -18.34
CA GLU A 102 -6.22 12.08 -18.38
C GLU A 102 -4.82 11.84 -17.79
N ASN A 103 -4.66 10.75 -17.04
CA ASN A 103 -3.46 10.43 -16.25
C ASN A 103 -3.17 11.31 -15.03
N ASP A 104 -4.02 12.26 -14.67
CA ASP A 104 -3.97 12.93 -13.36
C ASP A 104 -4.88 12.18 -12.36
N LEU A 105 -4.26 11.57 -11.33
CA LEU A 105 -4.98 10.79 -10.33
C LEU A 105 -5.57 11.63 -9.19
N GLY A 106 -5.32 12.94 -9.17
CA GLY A 106 -5.67 13.82 -8.06
C GLY A 106 -4.72 13.67 -6.86
N PRO A 107 -5.06 14.24 -5.68
CA PRO A 107 -4.20 14.25 -4.50
C PRO A 107 -4.20 12.90 -3.76
N VAL A 108 -3.79 11.82 -4.44
CA VAL A 108 -3.72 10.45 -3.90
C VAL A 108 -2.50 10.25 -2.98
N TYR A 109 -2.19 8.99 -2.65
CA TYR A 109 -1.17 8.55 -1.68
C TYR A 109 0.05 9.47 -1.54
N GLY A 110 0.90 9.58 -2.57
CA GLY A 110 2.17 10.32 -2.49
C GLY A 110 1.96 11.78 -2.13
N HIS A 111 0.97 12.44 -2.75
CA HIS A 111 0.58 13.80 -2.40
C HIS A 111 0.23 13.92 -0.91
N GLN A 112 -0.56 12.98 -0.38
CA GLN A 112 -0.88 13.00 1.05
C GLN A 112 0.34 12.73 1.92
N TRP A 113 1.31 11.92 1.48
CA TRP A 113 2.53 11.64 2.26
C TRP A 113 3.47 12.83 2.35
N ARG A 114 3.60 13.60 1.26
CA ARG A 114 4.58 14.69 1.14
C ARG A 114 3.98 16.09 1.31
N HIS A 115 2.69 16.23 1.04
CA HIS A 115 1.98 17.50 0.93
C HIS A 115 0.58 17.42 1.56
N PHE A 116 0.45 16.73 2.70
CA PHE A 116 -0.83 16.49 3.35
C PHE A 116 -1.62 17.80 3.51
N ASN A 117 -2.86 17.81 3.02
CA ASN A 117 -3.77 18.95 3.06
C ASN A 117 -3.31 20.21 2.29
N ALA A 118 -2.32 20.10 1.40
CA ALA A 118 -2.06 21.14 0.41
C ALA A 118 -3.20 21.19 -0.61
N PRO A 119 -3.74 22.39 -0.96
CA PRO A 119 -4.68 22.52 -2.06
C PRO A 119 -4.10 21.94 -3.35
N TYR A 120 -4.86 21.08 -4.01
CA TYR A 120 -4.43 20.42 -5.24
C TYR A 120 -4.77 21.31 -6.45
N GLY A 121 -3.81 21.46 -7.36
CA GLY A 121 -4.00 22.08 -8.67
C GLY A 121 -4.05 21.00 -9.74
N THR A 122 -2.88 20.62 -10.25
CA THR A 122 -2.69 19.54 -11.23
C THR A 122 -1.53 18.62 -10.83
N CYS A 123 -1.40 17.47 -11.49
CA CYS A 123 -0.27 16.56 -11.30
C CYS A 123 1.08 17.09 -11.82
N ASP A 124 1.10 18.23 -12.51
CA ASP A 124 2.29 18.86 -13.08
C ASP A 124 2.76 20.08 -12.25
N ASP A 125 1.98 20.50 -11.24
CA ASP A 125 2.33 21.62 -10.35
C ASP A 125 3.42 21.22 -9.33
N SER A 126 4.24 22.20 -8.92
CA SER A 126 5.10 22.04 -7.74
C SER A 126 4.31 22.28 -6.45
N TYR A 127 4.45 21.35 -5.52
CA TYR A 127 3.89 21.40 -4.17
C TYR A 127 4.96 21.63 -3.08
N ASP A 128 6.17 22.05 -3.47
CA ASP A 128 7.27 22.28 -2.55
C ASP A 128 6.89 23.28 -1.45
N GLY A 129 7.11 22.88 -0.19
CA GLY A 129 6.77 23.70 0.98
C GLY A 129 5.27 23.86 1.24
N LYS A 130 4.40 23.18 0.48
CA LYS A 130 2.94 23.18 0.71
C LYS A 130 2.53 21.95 1.53
N GLY A 131 1.52 22.14 2.38
CA GLY A 131 0.97 21.06 3.21
C GLY A 131 1.96 20.59 4.29
N ILE A 132 1.74 19.36 4.77
CA ILE A 132 2.60 18.71 5.78
C ILE A 132 3.33 17.54 5.14
N ASP A 133 4.66 17.56 5.18
CA ASP A 133 5.50 16.43 4.77
C ASP A 133 5.61 15.41 5.92
N GLN A 134 4.68 14.45 5.93
CA GLN A 134 4.59 13.42 6.96
C GLN A 134 5.79 12.47 6.89
N LEU A 135 6.25 12.13 5.68
CA LEU A 135 7.39 11.23 5.48
C LEU A 135 8.67 11.87 5.99
N GLN A 136 8.92 13.14 5.66
CA GLN A 136 10.09 13.86 6.14
C GLN A 136 10.07 14.01 7.67
N TYR A 137 8.91 14.35 8.25
CA TYR A 137 8.76 14.37 9.71
C TYR A 137 9.16 13.04 10.36
N ILE A 138 8.68 11.90 9.83
CA ILE A 138 9.05 10.57 10.36
C ILE A 138 10.55 10.33 10.25
N ILE A 139 11.15 10.63 9.09
CA ILE A 139 12.59 10.45 8.86
C ILE A 139 13.40 11.29 9.85
N ASP A 140 13.04 12.55 10.07
CA ASP A 140 13.73 13.45 10.99
C ASP A 140 13.65 12.93 12.43
N GLN A 141 12.48 12.45 12.85
CA GLN A 141 12.29 11.88 14.18
C GLN A 141 13.06 10.57 14.37
N LEU A 142 13.13 9.71 13.34
CA LEU A 142 13.86 8.44 13.38
C LEU A 142 15.37 8.64 13.41
N LYS A 143 15.89 9.66 12.71
CA LYS A 143 17.32 10.00 12.73
C LYS A 143 17.78 10.51 14.09
N ASN A 144 16.94 11.22 14.83
CA ASN A 144 17.27 11.71 16.17
C ASN A 144 17.07 10.61 17.25
N GLU A 145 18.13 10.31 18.00
CA GLU A 145 18.15 9.26 19.03
C GLU A 145 17.18 9.49 20.19
N GLU A 146 16.89 10.74 20.52
CA GLU A 146 15.97 11.09 21.62
C GLU A 146 14.51 10.93 21.19
N SER A 147 14.19 11.19 19.91
CA SER A 147 12.81 11.19 19.40
C SER A 147 12.39 9.91 18.68
N ARG A 148 13.32 9.04 18.27
CA ARG A 148 13.00 7.85 17.46
C ARG A 148 12.10 6.82 18.14
N TYR A 149 11.93 6.91 19.46
CA TYR A 149 11.00 6.09 20.24
C TYR A 149 9.59 6.69 20.35
N SER A 150 9.34 7.80 19.66
CA SER A 150 8.02 8.45 19.64
C SER A 150 6.93 7.47 19.20
N ARG A 151 5.80 7.51 19.90
CA ARG A 151 4.58 6.75 19.57
C ARG A 151 3.67 7.49 18.58
N ARG A 152 4.21 8.48 17.88
CA ARG A 152 3.49 9.42 17.00
C ARG A 152 4.07 9.48 15.60
N LEU A 153 4.84 8.47 15.20
CA LEU A 153 5.45 8.38 13.87
C LEU A 153 4.46 7.74 12.89
N LEU A 154 3.39 8.45 12.59
CA LEU A 154 2.31 8.00 11.70
C LEU A 154 2.29 8.77 10.39
N MET A 155 1.94 8.06 9.31
CA MET A 155 1.74 8.61 7.97
C MET A 155 0.36 8.19 7.47
N SER A 156 -0.53 9.16 7.24
CA SER A 156 -1.90 8.93 6.76
C SER A 156 -2.07 9.36 5.31
N ALA A 157 -2.69 8.52 4.49
CA ALA A 157 -3.19 8.90 3.17
C ALA A 157 -4.66 9.33 3.21
N TRP A 158 -5.38 9.11 4.31
CA TRP A 158 -6.80 9.40 4.40
C TRP A 158 -7.06 10.84 4.80
N ASN A 159 -7.38 11.68 3.82
CA ASN A 159 -7.78 13.08 4.01
C ASN A 159 -9.26 13.28 3.60
N PRO A 160 -10.21 13.34 4.56
CA PRO A 160 -11.63 13.54 4.27
C PRO A 160 -11.93 14.81 3.47
N CYS A 161 -11.09 15.84 3.54
CA CYS A 161 -11.29 17.08 2.82
C CYS A 161 -11.03 16.96 1.31
N GLN A 162 -10.32 15.91 0.86
CA GLN A 162 -9.87 15.76 -0.52
C GLN A 162 -10.29 14.42 -1.15
N LEU A 163 -11.08 13.57 -0.48
CA LEU A 163 -11.46 12.25 -1.00
C LEU A 163 -12.20 12.33 -2.34
N ASP A 164 -13.00 13.36 -2.54
CA ASP A 164 -13.77 13.57 -3.76
C ASP A 164 -12.92 14.14 -4.89
N GLU A 165 -11.68 14.57 -4.62
CA GLU A 165 -10.71 15.00 -5.62
C GLU A 165 -9.83 13.84 -6.13
N MET A 166 -9.91 12.66 -5.48
CA MET A 166 -9.07 11.50 -5.78
C MET A 166 -9.75 10.56 -6.79
N ALA A 167 -9.00 10.13 -7.81
CA ALA A 167 -9.44 9.10 -8.74
C ALA A 167 -9.89 7.84 -7.99
N LEU A 168 -9.08 7.40 -7.02
CA LEU A 168 -9.42 6.30 -6.13
C LEU A 168 -9.04 6.63 -4.67
N PRO A 169 -9.99 6.63 -3.73
CA PRO A 169 -9.71 6.80 -2.31
C PRO A 169 -8.68 5.78 -1.79
N PRO A 170 -7.71 6.16 -0.94
CA PRO A 170 -6.61 5.30 -0.52
C PRO A 170 -7.06 3.98 0.12
N CYS A 171 -6.51 2.85 -0.33
CA CYS A 171 -6.76 1.54 0.26
C CYS A 171 -5.91 1.32 1.52
N HIS A 172 -4.59 1.48 1.42
CA HIS A 172 -3.66 1.50 2.56
C HIS A 172 -3.65 2.91 3.17
N VAL A 173 -4.32 3.03 4.32
CA VAL A 173 -4.77 4.30 4.89
C VAL A 173 -3.74 4.90 5.82
N LEU A 174 -3.14 4.10 6.69
CA LEU A 174 -2.32 4.59 7.79
C LEU A 174 -1.13 3.65 8.04
N ALA A 175 0.08 4.19 8.01
CA ALA A 175 1.28 3.50 8.45
C ALA A 175 1.79 4.10 9.77
N HIS A 176 2.26 3.24 10.68
CA HIS A 176 2.84 3.63 11.96
C HIS A 176 4.18 2.94 12.16
N PHE A 177 5.22 3.74 12.41
CA PHE A 177 6.58 3.28 12.58
C PHE A 177 6.96 3.28 14.05
N ASN A 178 7.64 2.23 14.50
CA ASN A 178 8.13 2.14 15.88
C ASN A 178 9.54 1.57 15.91
N VAL A 179 10.36 2.10 16.81
CA VAL A 179 11.69 1.55 17.07
C VAL A 179 11.66 0.76 18.38
N LEU A 180 12.11 -0.49 18.33
CA LEU A 180 12.30 -1.35 19.50
C LEU A 180 13.79 -1.60 19.76
N GLY A 181 14.15 -1.77 21.02
CA GLY A 181 15.55 -1.93 21.43
C GLY A 181 16.39 -0.72 21.03
N ALA A 182 17.58 -0.96 20.48
CA ALA A 182 18.48 0.11 20.04
C ALA A 182 18.19 0.61 18.61
N ASP A 183 17.86 -0.29 17.69
CA ASP A 183 17.91 -0.01 16.26
C ASP A 183 16.85 -0.73 15.41
N LYS A 184 15.86 -1.42 15.99
CA LYS A 184 14.92 -2.25 15.23
C LYS A 184 13.67 -1.46 14.82
N LEU A 185 13.54 -1.14 13.54
CA LEU A 185 12.39 -0.45 12.96
C LEU A 185 11.29 -1.44 12.52
N SER A 186 10.11 -1.30 13.12
CA SER A 186 8.88 -2.00 12.73
C SER A 186 7.91 -1.05 12.03
N CYS A 187 7.11 -1.59 11.10
CA CYS A 187 6.03 -0.86 10.44
C CYS A 187 4.69 -1.58 10.63
N ASN A 188 3.68 -0.87 11.13
CA ASN A 188 2.29 -1.32 11.14
C ASN A 188 1.52 -0.62 10.04
N LEU A 189 0.77 -1.36 9.23
CA LEU A 189 -0.10 -0.80 8.20
C LEU A 189 -1.56 -1.16 8.50
N TYR A 190 -2.45 -0.17 8.41
CA TYR A 190 -3.88 -0.40 8.29
C TYR A 190 -4.37 -0.14 6.86
N GLN A 191 -5.02 -1.13 6.27
CA GLN A 191 -5.66 -1.04 4.96
C GLN A 191 -7.15 -1.32 5.07
N ARG A 192 -7.96 -0.33 4.67
CA ARG A 192 -9.42 -0.40 4.80
C ARG A 192 -10.06 -1.46 3.91
N SER A 193 -9.44 -1.77 2.77
CA SER A 193 -9.97 -2.65 1.73
C SER A 193 -8.81 -3.36 1.03
N GLY A 194 -8.77 -4.69 1.12
CA GLY A 194 -7.71 -5.52 0.56
C GLY A 194 -8.26 -6.58 -0.38
N ASP A 195 -8.01 -6.38 -1.68
CA ASP A 195 -8.12 -7.45 -2.67
C ASP A 195 -7.00 -8.46 -2.39
N VAL A 196 -7.39 -9.61 -1.85
CA VAL A 196 -6.48 -10.66 -1.43
C VAL A 196 -5.82 -11.35 -2.62
N GLY A 197 -6.46 -11.40 -3.78
CA GLY A 197 -5.93 -12.07 -4.96
C GLY A 197 -4.82 -11.30 -5.67
N LEU A 198 -4.90 -9.97 -5.65
CA LEU A 198 -3.97 -9.10 -6.37
C LEU A 198 -3.25 -8.08 -5.47
N GLY A 199 -4.00 -7.25 -4.76
CA GLY A 199 -3.47 -6.10 -4.02
C GLY A 199 -2.65 -6.47 -2.78
N VAL A 200 -3.15 -7.39 -1.95
CA VAL A 200 -2.52 -7.76 -0.67
C VAL A 200 -1.07 -8.26 -0.83
N PRO A 201 -0.74 -9.19 -1.75
CA PRO A 201 0.65 -9.58 -2.01
C PRO A 201 1.56 -8.39 -2.38
N PHE A 202 1.01 -7.45 -3.14
CA PHE A 202 1.71 -6.25 -3.60
C PHE A 202 1.96 -5.28 -2.44
N ASN A 203 0.96 -5.08 -1.57
CA ASN A 203 1.06 -4.20 -0.41
C ASN A 203 1.99 -4.77 0.68
N ILE A 204 2.05 -6.10 0.84
CA ILE A 204 3.06 -6.77 1.70
C ILE A 204 4.46 -6.41 1.23
N ALA A 205 4.74 -6.56 -0.07
CA ALA A 205 6.04 -6.22 -0.63
C ALA A 205 6.34 -4.71 -0.49
N SER A 206 5.38 -3.85 -0.83
CA SER A 206 5.54 -2.39 -0.86
C SER A 206 5.95 -1.82 0.50
N TYR A 207 5.21 -2.13 1.56
CA TYR A 207 5.51 -1.59 2.88
C TYR A 207 6.72 -2.28 3.54
N SER A 208 7.04 -3.51 3.14
CA SER A 208 8.32 -4.13 3.51
C SER A 208 9.50 -3.39 2.86
N PHE A 209 9.42 -3.05 1.56
CA PHE A 209 10.42 -2.21 0.90
C PHE A 209 10.55 -0.84 1.57
N LEU A 210 9.43 -0.17 1.85
CA LEU A 210 9.43 1.13 2.52
C LEU A 210 10.14 1.07 3.87
N THR A 211 9.86 0.03 4.66
CA THR A 211 10.48 -0.17 5.98
C THR A 211 11.99 -0.37 5.86
N HIS A 212 12.45 -1.17 4.90
CA HIS A 212 13.88 -1.35 4.60
C HIS A 212 14.55 -0.05 4.16
N LEU A 213 13.92 0.72 3.27
CA LEU A 213 14.43 1.99 2.77
C LEU A 213 14.58 3.02 3.89
N ILE A 214 13.53 3.19 4.72
CA ILE A 214 13.55 4.13 5.85
C ILE A 214 14.59 3.68 6.88
N ALA A 215 14.61 2.39 7.23
CA ALA A 215 15.57 1.86 8.20
C ALA A 215 17.01 2.16 7.77
N ASN A 216 17.36 1.81 6.53
CA ASN A 216 18.67 2.07 5.97
C ASN A 216 19.01 3.57 5.94
N HIS A 217 18.05 4.42 5.54
CA HIS A 217 18.25 5.87 5.48
C HIS A 217 18.42 6.53 6.87
N CYS A 218 17.90 5.91 7.93
CA CYS A 218 17.98 6.40 9.31
C CYS A 218 19.04 5.71 10.16
N GLY A 219 19.85 4.80 9.59
CA GLY A 219 20.84 4.02 10.36
C GLY A 219 20.22 3.00 11.32
N LEU A 220 19.01 2.52 11.01
CA LEU A 220 18.27 1.49 11.73
C LEU A 220 18.26 0.18 10.95
N LYS A 221 17.77 -0.90 11.57
CA LYS A 221 17.56 -2.21 10.97
C LYS A 221 16.07 -2.49 10.85
N ALA A 222 15.60 -2.83 9.65
CA ALA A 222 14.24 -3.30 9.49
C ALA A 222 14.02 -4.60 10.26
N HIS A 223 12.92 -4.70 10.99
CA HIS A 223 12.65 -5.80 11.92
C HIS A 223 11.39 -6.59 11.57
N GLU A 224 10.25 -5.92 11.46
CA GLU A 224 8.98 -6.57 11.17
C GLU A 224 8.00 -5.62 10.46
N PHE A 225 7.14 -6.22 9.65
CA PHE A 225 5.99 -5.58 9.04
C PHE A 225 4.71 -6.25 9.53
N ILE A 226 3.82 -5.46 10.15
CA ILE A 226 2.53 -5.90 10.66
C ILE A 226 1.45 -5.31 9.77
N TYR A 227 0.58 -6.15 9.27
CA TYR A 227 -0.42 -5.78 8.28
C TYR A 227 -1.83 -6.06 8.77
N HIS A 228 -2.58 -5.00 9.03
CA HIS A 228 -3.97 -5.02 9.43
C HIS A 228 -4.86 -4.71 8.23
N LEU A 229 -5.82 -5.60 7.97
CA LEU A 229 -6.83 -5.47 6.92
C LEU A 229 -8.22 -5.28 7.53
N GLY A 230 -8.97 -4.30 7.02
CA GLY A 230 -10.37 -4.05 7.38
C GLY A 230 -11.32 -4.97 6.63
N ASN A 231 -11.66 -4.61 5.39
CA ASN A 231 -12.43 -5.47 4.49
C ASN A 231 -11.47 -6.34 3.67
N CYS A 232 -11.50 -7.66 3.86
CA CYS A 232 -10.66 -8.64 3.17
C CYS A 232 -11.51 -9.39 2.15
N HIS A 233 -11.20 -9.31 0.87
CA HIS A 233 -12.06 -9.89 -0.16
C HIS A 233 -11.29 -10.55 -1.31
N ILE A 234 -11.96 -11.50 -1.95
CA ILE A 234 -11.54 -12.17 -3.17
C ILE A 234 -12.64 -11.94 -4.21
N TYR A 235 -12.33 -11.28 -5.32
CA TYR A 235 -13.25 -11.17 -6.45
C TYR A 235 -13.62 -12.55 -7.01
N ASP A 236 -14.86 -12.68 -7.48
CA ASP A 236 -15.43 -13.96 -7.94
C ASP A 236 -14.62 -14.61 -9.07
N ASP A 237 -14.10 -13.80 -9.99
CA ASP A 237 -13.18 -14.20 -11.07
C ASP A 237 -11.81 -14.71 -10.59
N HIS A 238 -11.42 -14.45 -9.34
CA HIS A 238 -10.17 -14.94 -8.73
C HIS A 238 -10.35 -16.18 -7.86
N LEU A 239 -11.59 -16.63 -7.59
CA LEU A 239 -11.85 -17.71 -6.65
C LEU A 239 -11.17 -19.02 -7.05
N ASP A 240 -11.26 -19.41 -8.32
CA ASP A 240 -10.72 -20.69 -8.78
C ASP A 240 -9.20 -20.68 -8.83
N VAL A 241 -8.60 -19.58 -9.29
CA VAL A 241 -7.13 -19.38 -9.26
C VAL A 241 -6.59 -19.48 -7.83
N LEU A 242 -7.28 -18.89 -6.86
CA LEU A 242 -6.85 -18.94 -5.46
C LEU A 242 -7.11 -20.30 -4.80
N LYS A 243 -8.15 -21.04 -5.19
CA LYS A 243 -8.33 -22.44 -4.77
C LYS A 243 -7.16 -23.31 -5.22
N GLU A 244 -6.68 -23.12 -6.45
CA GLU A 244 -5.50 -23.82 -6.94
C GLU A 244 -4.24 -23.40 -6.17
N GLN A 245 -4.03 -22.11 -5.94
CA GLN A 245 -2.89 -21.59 -5.17
C GLN A 245 -2.81 -22.21 -3.76
N VAL A 246 -3.95 -22.35 -3.07
CA VAL A 246 -3.97 -22.95 -1.71
C VAL A 246 -3.89 -24.49 -1.72
N GLY A 247 -4.18 -25.13 -2.86
CA GLY A 247 -4.07 -26.56 -3.08
C GLY A 247 -2.67 -27.00 -3.53
N GLN A 248 -1.90 -26.11 -4.17
CA GLN A 248 -0.53 -26.35 -4.57
C GLN A 248 0.43 -26.18 -3.37
N GLY A 249 1.31 -27.17 -3.16
CA GLY A 249 2.52 -26.95 -2.36
C GLY A 249 3.44 -25.94 -3.07
N ARG A 250 4.28 -25.23 -2.31
CA ARG A 250 5.15 -24.12 -2.78
C ARG A 250 5.71 -24.34 -4.19
N ILE A 251 5.61 -23.32 -5.04
CA ILE A 251 6.37 -23.23 -6.29
C ILE A 251 7.83 -23.01 -5.88
N GLN A 252 8.73 -23.94 -6.21
CA GLN A 252 10.16 -23.73 -6.05
C GLN A 252 10.58 -22.58 -6.96
N ALA A 253 11.21 -21.56 -6.36
CA ALA A 253 11.71 -20.37 -7.03
C ALA A 253 12.82 -20.69 -8.04
#